data_AF-A0A0A2TN28-F1
#
_entry.id   AF-A0A0A2TN28-F1
#
_cell.length_a   1.000
_cell.length_b   1.000
_cell.length_c   1.000
_cell.angle_alpha   90.00
_cell.angle_beta   90.00
_cell.angle_gamma   90.00
#
_symmetry.space_group_name_H-M   'P 1'
#
loop_
_entity.id
_entity.type
_entity.pdbx_description
1 polymer ?
#
loop_
_entity_poly.entity_id
_entity_poly.type
_entity_poly.pdbx_seq_one_letter_code
_entity_poly.pdbx_strand_id
1 'polypeptide(L)' 'MWKEGSIKVGSSIIHYWVKCFEEGSQYGIEKGRISKLMLKRDGEIIANYDRGWDIEPLDSDAEIALAILMKEHN' A
#
# COMPACT_ATOMS: atom_id res chain seq x y z
N MET A 1 11.87 -7.29 0.54
CA MET A 1 12.54 -6.23 -0.24
C MET A 1 11.58 -5.06 -0.44
N TRP A 2 12.12 -3.84 -0.59
CA TRP A 2 11.30 -2.67 -0.93
C TRP A 2 10.96 -2.65 -2.42
N LYS A 3 9.74 -2.19 -2.74
CA LYS A 3 9.26 -1.93 -4.09
C LYS A 3 8.63 -0.54 -4.09
N GLU A 4 8.87 0.21 -5.16
CA GLU A 4 8.30 1.55 -5.34
C GLU A 4 7.86 1.75 -6.79
N GLY A 5 6.90 2.63 -6.99
CA GLY A 5 6.36 2.93 -8.30
C GLY A 5 5.13 3.82 -8.23
N SER A 6 4.32 3.79 -9.27
CA SER A 6 3.06 4.52 -9.33
C SER A 6 1.95 3.68 -9.95
N ILE A 7 0.73 3.82 -9.44
CA ILE A 7 -0.49 3.21 -9.96
C ILE A 7 -1.40 4.34 -10.40
N LYS A 8 -1.94 4.23 -11.62
CA LYS A 8 -2.99 5.12 -12.09
C LYS A 8 -4.35 4.52 -11.73
N VAL A 9 -5.14 5.25 -10.94
CA VAL A 9 -6.52 4.89 -10.59
C VAL A 9 -7.42 6.04 -11.05
N GLY A 10 -8.30 5.78 -12.02
CA GLY A 10 -9.08 6.85 -12.66
C GLY A 10 -8.19 7.97 -13.22
N SER A 11 -8.38 9.19 -12.74
CA SER A 11 -7.53 10.36 -13.06
C SER A 11 -6.36 10.55 -12.10
N SER A 12 -6.31 9.83 -10.98
CA SER A 12 -5.30 9.96 -9.94
C SER A 12 -4.03 9.17 -10.28
N ILE A 13 -2.86 9.78 -10.03
CA ILE A 13 -1.58 9.07 -10.00
C ILE A 13 -1.18 8.90 -8.54
N ILE A 14 -1.06 7.65 -8.09
CA ILE A 14 -0.72 7.31 -6.72
C ILE A 14 0.68 6.71 -6.70
N HIS A 15 1.61 7.37 -6.01
CA HIS A 15 2.94 6.85 -5.75
C HIS A 15 2.90 5.90 -4.56
N TYR A 16 3.58 4.76 -4.68
CA TYR A 16 3.61 3.76 -3.62
C TYR A 16 5.02 3.39 -3.20
N TRP A 17 5.14 3.00 -1.93
CA TRP A 17 6.29 2.29 -1.36
C TRP A 17 5.78 1.12 -0.55
N VAL A 18 6.24 -0.08 -0.88
CA VAL A 18 5.79 -1.31 -0.24
C VAL A 18 7.01 -2.12 0.20
N LYS A 19 6.99 -2.61 1.45
CA LYS A 19 7.97 -3.55 1.95
C LYS A 19 7.35 -4.94 2.10
N CYS A 20 7.70 -5.84 1.20
CA CYS A 20 7.25 -7.23 1.22
C CYS A 20 8.32 -8.17 1.75
N PHE A 21 7.92 -9.25 2.40
CA PHE A 21 8.79 -10.39 2.72
C PHE A 21 8.47 -11.60 1.84
N GLU A 22 9.27 -12.66 1.95
CA GLU A 22 9.04 -13.91 1.22
C GLU A 22 7.76 -14.61 1.70
N GLU A 23 7.56 -14.63 3.02
CA GLU A 23 6.41 -15.23 3.67
C GLU A 23 5.52 -14.18 4.35
N GLY A 24 4.26 -14.55 4.59
CA GLY A 24 3.33 -13.74 5.36
C GLY A 24 3.73 -13.66 6.83
N SER A 25 3.22 -12.67 7.56
CA SER A 25 3.53 -12.52 8.99
C SER A 25 2.38 -11.89 9.76
N GLN A 26 2.37 -12.02 11.09
CA GLN A 26 1.42 -11.33 11.97
C GLN A 26 1.40 -9.81 11.82
N TYR A 27 2.47 -9.23 11.28
CA TYR A 27 2.64 -7.80 11.01
C TYR A 27 2.30 -7.43 9.57
N GLY A 28 1.91 -8.40 8.76
CA GLY A 28 1.49 -8.15 7.39
C GLY A 28 0.05 -7.70 7.32
N ILE A 29 -0.29 -6.89 6.32
CA ILE A 29 -1.69 -6.59 5.99
C ILE A 29 -2.42 -7.91 5.75
N GLU A 30 -3.46 -8.16 6.56
CA GLU A 30 -4.22 -9.43 6.58
C GLU A 30 -3.35 -10.68 6.81
N LYS A 31 -2.29 -10.55 7.61
CA LYS A 31 -1.27 -11.58 7.82
C LYS A 31 -0.49 -11.97 6.55
N GLY A 32 -0.59 -11.16 5.50
CA GLY A 32 0.12 -11.32 4.25
C GLY A 32 1.59 -10.89 4.32
N ARG A 33 2.20 -10.70 3.16
CA ARG A 33 3.64 -10.45 3.00
C ARG A 33 4.00 -8.97 3.08
N ILE A 34 3.05 -8.06 2.81
CA ILE A 34 3.23 -6.62 2.89
C ILE A 34 3.27 -6.20 4.37
N SER A 35 4.45 -5.80 4.85
CA SER A 35 4.67 -5.37 6.24
C SER A 35 4.66 -3.85 6.41
N LYS A 36 4.90 -3.11 5.33
CA LYS A 36 4.83 -1.65 5.29
C LYS A 36 4.28 -1.19 3.95
N LEU A 37 3.45 -0.16 3.96
CA LEU A 37 2.88 0.47 2.78
C LEU A 37 2.77 1.98 3.01
N MET A 38 3.08 2.76 1.98
CA MET A 38 2.79 4.19 1.94
C MET A 38 2.25 4.51 0.54
N LEU A 39 1.10 5.17 0.50
CA LEU A 39 0.50 5.70 -0.72
C LEU A 39 0.51 7.23 -0.64
N LYS A 40 0.95 7.87 -1.71
CA LYS A 40 0.91 9.33 -1.86
C LYS A 40 0.20 9.74 -3.13
N ARG A 41 -0.62 10.79 -3.03
CA ARG A 41 -1.23 11.48 -4.17
C ARG A 41 -1.01 12.98 -3.99
N ASP A 42 -0.50 13.63 -5.04
CA ASP A 42 -0.19 15.06 -5.02
C ASP A 42 0.70 15.52 -3.85
N GLY A 43 1.60 14.64 -3.41
CA GLY A 43 2.53 14.87 -2.28
C GLY A 43 1.99 14.48 -0.90
N GLU A 44 0.67 14.33 -0.76
CA GLU A 44 -0.02 13.99 0.48
C GLU A 44 -0.10 12.48 0.72
N ILE A 45 0.01 12.06 1.98
CA ILE A 45 -0.15 10.64 2.36
C ILE A 45 -1.64 10.30 2.43
N ILE A 46 -2.06 9.37 1.58
CA ILE A 46 -3.46 8.93 1.47
C ILE A 46 -3.70 7.52 2.01
N ALA A 47 -2.64 6.79 2.36
CA ALA A 47 -2.67 5.58 3.18
C ALA A 47 -1.26 5.30 3.70
N ASN A 48 -1.15 4.84 4.95
CA ASN A 48 0.11 4.39 5.52
C ASN A 48 -0.09 3.24 6.52
N TYR A 49 0.72 2.22 6.34
CA TYR A 49 0.77 1.04 7.19
C TYR A 49 2.22 0.77 7.60
N ASP A 50 2.53 0.76 8.88
CA ASP A 50 3.79 0.28 9.45
C ASP A 50 3.51 -0.78 10.51
N ARG A 51 3.18 -2.00 10.06
CA ARG A 51 2.78 -3.14 10.92
C ARG A 51 1.49 -2.89 11.71
N GLY A 52 0.66 -2.01 11.19
CA GLY A 52 -0.60 -1.49 11.72
C GLY A 52 -0.98 -0.28 10.88
N TRP A 53 -2.26 0.07 10.82
CA TRP A 53 -2.68 1.26 10.09
C TRP A 53 -2.30 2.51 10.87
N ASP A 54 -1.39 3.29 10.33
CA ASP A 54 -1.13 4.66 10.78
C ASP A 54 -2.18 5.61 10.17
N ILE A 55 -2.49 5.38 8.89
CA ILE A 55 -3.52 6.07 8.12
C ILE A 55 -4.21 5.03 7.24
N GLU A 56 -5.48 4.72 7.52
CA GLU A 56 -6.31 3.90 6.62
C GLU A 56 -6.52 4.63 5.27
N PRO A 57 -6.79 3.91 4.16
CA PRO A 57 -7.08 4.53 2.87
C PRO A 57 -8.12 5.65 2.98
N LEU A 58 -7.75 6.86 2.57
CA LEU A 58 -8.60 8.05 2.77
C LEU A 58 -9.77 8.15 1.78
N ASP A 59 -9.69 7.44 0.66
CA ASP A 59 -10.71 7.44 -0.39
C ASP A 59 -10.70 6.17 -1.24
N SER A 60 -11.68 6.05 -2.14
CA SER A 60 -11.84 4.89 -3.04
C SER A 60 -10.64 4.64 -3.94
N ASP A 61 -9.96 5.70 -4.38
CA ASP A 61 -8.78 5.57 -5.25
C ASP A 61 -7.60 4.97 -4.45
N ALA A 62 -7.45 5.36 -3.18
CA ALA A 62 -6.47 4.77 -2.26
C ALA A 62 -6.80 3.30 -1.95
N GLU A 63 -8.08 2.96 -1.73
CA GLU A 63 -8.54 1.58 -1.52
C GLU A 63 -8.25 0.69 -2.73
N ILE A 64 -8.53 1.19 -3.94
CA ILE A 64 -8.25 0.46 -5.19
C ILE A 64 -6.74 0.26 -5.37
N ALA A 65 -5.92 1.28 -5.12
CA ALA A 65 -4.47 1.15 -5.19
C ALA A 65 -3.92 0.14 -4.18
N LEU A 66 -4.44 0.14 -2.95
CA LEU A 66 -4.13 -0.87 -1.95
C LEU A 66 -4.50 -2.28 -2.42
N ALA A 67 -5.72 -2.47 -2.94
CA ALA A 67 -6.19 -3.77 -3.43
C ALA A 67 -5.32 -4.31 -4.58
N ILE A 68 -4.88 -3.45 -5.50
CA ILE A 68 -3.95 -3.82 -6.58
C ILE A 68 -2.62 -4.32 -5.97
N LEU A 69 -2.02 -3.55 -5.06
CA LEU A 69 -0.75 -3.92 -4.43
C LEU A 69 -0.86 -5.21 -3.62
N MET A 70 -1.96 -5.41 -2.89
CA MET A 70 -2.22 -6.64 -2.17
C MET A 70 -2.32 -7.83 -3.12
N LYS A 71 -3.03 -7.70 -4.25
CA LYS A 71 -3.12 -8.76 -5.26
C LYS A 71 -1.76 -9.12 -5.88
N GLU A 72 -0.88 -8.15 -6.04
CA GLU A 72 0.43 -8.36 -6.67
C GLU A 72 1.51 -8.86 -5.70
N HIS A 73 1.38 -8.55 -4.40
CA HIS A 73 2.51 -8.65 -3.48
C HIS A 73 2.22 -9.35 -2.14
N ASN A 74 0.96 -9.58 -1.77
CA ASN A 74 0.64 -10.59 -0.76
C ASN A 74 0.60 -11.98 -1.39
#